data_AF-A0A821Q2I2-F1
#
_entry.id   AF-A0A821Q2I2-F1
#
_cell.length_a   1.000
_cell.length_b   1.000
_cell.length_c   1.000
_cell.angle_alpha   90.00
_cell.angle_beta   90.00
_cell.angle_gamma   90.00
#
_symmetry.space_group_name_H-M   'P 1'
#
loop_
_entity.id
_entity.type
_entity.pdbx_description
1 polymer ?
#
loop_
_entity_poly.entity_id
_entity_poly.type
_entity_poly.pdbx_seq_one_letter_code
_entity_poly.pdbx_strand_id
1 'polypeptide(L)'
;ANFAGIGHQGLVKLCAILNVPLPIDEDHFSDNLDYLLPTFESYKLRSMKNAVEEACKKSNGRKITVSGDGTWQKRGFSSLHGVVQVLSNGPTAKVHI
;
A
#
# COMPACT_ATOMS: atom_id res chain seq x y z
N ALA A 1 18.96 8.62 4.54
CA ALA A 1 18.01 8.14 5.56
C ALA A 1 16.61 8.02 4.97
N ASN A 2 15.90 6.91 5.25
CA ASN A 2 14.55 6.61 4.74
C ASN A 2 13.53 7.09 5.78
N PHE A 3 12.99 8.31 5.66
CA PHE A 3 12.08 8.88 6.67
C PHE A 3 10.60 8.45 6.53
N ALA A 4 10.23 7.79 5.43
CA ALA A 4 8.88 7.26 5.24
C ALA A 4 8.77 5.86 5.86
N GLY A 5 7.79 5.66 6.75
CA GLY A 5 7.48 4.36 7.35
C GLY A 5 8.17 4.04 8.68
N ILE A 6 8.82 4.99 9.35
CA ILE A 6 9.43 4.78 10.69
C ILE A 6 8.41 4.91 11.84
N GLY A 7 7.12 5.09 11.53
CA GLY A 7 6.08 5.31 12.54
C GLY A 7 6.21 6.67 13.25
N HIS A 8 5.80 6.74 14.51
CA HIS A 8 5.73 7.97 15.31
C HIS A 8 7.05 8.75 15.34
N GLN A 9 8.19 8.07 15.52
CA GLN A 9 9.50 8.71 15.57
C GLN A 9 9.88 9.42 14.26
N GLY A 10 9.42 8.90 13.11
CA GLY A 10 9.59 9.55 11.82
C GLY A 10 8.81 10.85 11.74
N LEU A 11 7.56 10.84 12.24
CA LEU A 11 6.68 12.01 12.30
C LEU A 11 7.24 13.09 13.23
N VAL A 12 7.73 12.71 14.41
CA VAL A 12 8.38 13.65 15.36
C VAL A 12 9.57 14.35 14.72
N LYS A 13 10.46 13.59 14.05
CA LYS A 13 11.62 14.16 13.35
C LYS A 13 11.20 15.10 12.23
N LEU A 14 10.15 14.75 11.49
CA LEU A 14 9.60 15.61 10.44
C LEU A 14 9.07 16.92 11.02
N CYS A 15 8.27 16.87 12.08
CA CYS A 15 7.73 18.07 12.74
C CYS A 15 8.85 18.98 13.25
N ALA A 16 9.89 18.40 13.86
CA ALA A 16 11.06 19.13 14.31
C ALA A 16 11.81 19.84 13.15
N ILE A 17 11.98 19.17 12.01
CA ILE A 17 12.63 19.75 10.82
C ILE A 17 11.79 20.89 10.24
N LEU A 18 10.46 20.74 10.23
CA LEU A 18 9.53 21.73 9.69
C LEU A 18 9.22 22.87 10.66
N ASN A 19 9.76 22.83 11.89
CA ASN A 19 9.46 23.77 12.96
C ASN A 19 7.94 23.94 13.21
N VAL A 20 7.21 22.82 13.14
CA VAL A 20 5.77 22.74 13.45
C VAL A 20 5.57 22.05 14.81
N PRO A 21 4.40 22.22 15.46
CA PRO A 21 4.11 21.55 16.71
C PRO A 21 4.34 20.04 16.65
N LEU A 22 4.78 19.48 17.77
CA LEU A 22 4.98 18.05 17.91
C LEU A 22 3.66 17.30 17.64
N PRO A 23 3.74 16.12 17.01
CA PRO A 23 2.57 15.31 16.77
C PRO A 23 2.00 14.75 18.09
N ILE A 24 0.82 14.13 18.00
CA ILE A 24 0.17 13.40 19.10
C ILE A 24 1.13 12.41 19.78
N ASP A 25 0.87 12.08 21.04
CA ASP A 25 1.68 11.12 21.81
C ASP A 25 1.77 9.75 21.12
N GLU A 26 2.83 9.00 21.43
CA GLU A 26 3.12 7.70 20.81
C GLU A 26 2.01 6.66 21.06
N ASP A 27 1.44 6.66 22.27
CA ASP A 27 0.33 5.77 22.63
C ASP A 27 -0.91 6.07 21.79
N HIS A 28 -1.31 7.34 21.72
CA HIS A 28 -2.43 7.77 20.89
C HIS A 28 -2.19 7.52 19.40
N PHE A 29 -0.96 7.66 18.93
CA PHE A 29 -0.60 7.31 17.55
C PHE A 29 -0.78 5.82 17.27
N SER A 30 -0.36 4.97 18.22
CA SER A 30 -0.49 3.52 18.13
C SER A 30 -1.95 3.08 18.19
N ASP A 31 -2.74 3.63 19.11
CA ASP A 31 -4.18 3.35 19.21
C ASP A 31 -4.92 3.70 17.91
N ASN A 32 -4.57 4.82 17.27
CA ASN A 32 -5.13 5.21 15.99
C ASN A 32 -4.76 4.21 14.89
N LEU A 33 -3.52 3.73 14.87
CA LEU A 33 -3.12 2.68 13.92
C LEU A 33 -3.86 1.38 14.16
N ASP A 34 -3.98 0.94 15.41
CA ASP A 34 -4.69 -0.30 15.76
C ASP A 34 -6.18 -0.25 15.41
N TYR A 35 -6.79 0.94 15.45
CA TYR A 35 -8.16 1.14 14.99
C TYR A 35 -8.27 1.14 13.46
N LEU A 36 -7.35 1.80 12.77
CA LEU A 36 -7.41 2.00 11.31
C LEU A 36 -6.96 0.77 10.52
N LEU A 37 -5.91 0.08 10.97
CA LEU A 37 -5.31 -1.03 10.25
C LEU A 37 -6.31 -2.15 9.93
N PRO A 38 -7.13 -2.65 10.86
CA PRO A 38 -8.15 -3.68 10.56
C PRO A 38 -9.17 -3.19 9.52
N THR A 39 -9.54 -1.92 9.57
CA THR A 39 -10.48 -1.31 8.63
C THR A 39 -9.88 -1.32 7.22
N PHE A 40 -8.63 -0.88 7.08
CA PHE A 40 -7.93 -0.89 5.80
C PHE A 40 -7.68 -2.31 5.28
N GLU A 41 -7.35 -3.26 6.15
CA GLU A 41 -7.19 -4.67 5.75
C GLU A 41 -8.50 -5.27 5.24
N SER A 42 -9.61 -4.99 5.91
CA SER A 42 -10.93 -5.43 5.46
C SER A 42 -11.30 -4.84 4.10
N TYR A 43 -11.00 -3.55 3.89
CA TYR A 43 -11.22 -2.88 2.61
C TYR A 43 -10.32 -3.43 1.51
N LYS A 44 -9.05 -3.69 1.81
CA LYS A 44 -8.08 -4.34 0.91
C LYS A 44 -8.62 -5.69 0.44
N LEU A 45 -9.04 -6.55 1.36
CA LEU A 45 -9.59 -7.87 1.03
C LEU A 45 -10.84 -7.77 0.18
N ARG A 46 -11.76 -6.84 0.51
CA ARG A 46 -12.97 -6.60 -0.27
C ARG A 46 -12.66 -6.08 -1.67
N SER A 47 -11.74 -5.13 -1.80
CA SER A 47 -11.31 -4.56 -3.07
C SER A 47 -10.67 -5.62 -3.97
N MET A 48 -9.75 -6.43 -3.44
CA MET A 48 -9.14 -7.54 -4.19
C MET A 48 -10.17 -8.58 -4.62
N LYS A 49 -11.12 -8.94 -3.74
CA LYS A 49 -12.22 -9.86 -4.09
C LYS A 49 -13.07 -9.31 -5.24
N ASN A 50 -13.48 -8.04 -5.18
CA ASN A 50 -14.25 -7.40 -6.23
C ASN A 50 -13.48 -7.37 -7.57
N ALA A 51 -12.19 -7.05 -7.54
CA ALA A 51 -11.35 -7.03 -8.73
C ALA A 51 -11.25 -8.42 -9.40
N VAL A 52 -11.15 -9.49 -8.60
CA VAL A 52 -11.18 -10.87 -9.10
C VAL A 52 -12.55 -11.21 -9.71
N GLU A 53 -13.65 -10.84 -9.06
CA GLU A 53 -15.00 -11.08 -9.58
C GLU A 53 -15.22 -10.37 -10.94
N GLU A 54 -14.75 -9.13 -11.07
CA GLU A 54 -14.80 -8.38 -12.33
C GLU A 54 -13.94 -9.02 -13.43
N ALA A 55 -12.73 -9.46 -13.09
CA ALA A 55 -11.83 -10.13 -14.03
C ALA A 55 -12.41 -11.48 -14.49
N CYS A 56 -12.98 -12.27 -13.57
CA CYS A 56 -13.64 -13.54 -13.88
C CYS A 56 -14.83 -13.34 -14.84
N LYS A 57 -15.67 -12.33 -14.62
CA LYS A 57 -16.78 -11.97 -15.53
C LYS A 57 -16.27 -11.65 -16.94
N LYS A 58 -15.18 -10.89 -17.06
CA LYS A 58 -14.57 -10.55 -18.36
C LYS A 58 -13.89 -11.74 -19.06
N SER A 59 -13.56 -12.80 -18.33
CA SER A 59 -12.85 -13.98 -18.84
C SER A 59 -13.75 -15.19 -19.14
N ASN A 60 -15.08 -15.01 -19.19
CA ASN A 60 -16.06 -16.09 -19.34
C ASN A 60 -15.93 -17.19 -18.26
N GLY A 61 -15.64 -16.80 -17.01
CA GLY A 61 -15.61 -17.74 -15.87
C GLY A 61 -14.35 -18.59 -15.78
N ARG A 62 -13.28 -18.25 -16.50
CA ARG A 62 -11.97 -18.91 -16.30
C ARG A 62 -11.42 -18.55 -14.92
N LYS A 63 -10.74 -19.52 -14.30
CA LYS A 63 -9.99 -19.29 -13.06
C LYS A 63 -8.75 -18.46 -13.39
N ILE A 64 -8.67 -17.27 -12.82
CA ILE A 64 -7.54 -16.34 -12.98
C ILE A 64 -6.76 -16.33 -11.66
N THR A 65 -5.43 -16.43 -11.75
CA THR A 65 -4.54 -16.20 -10.60
C THR A 65 -3.67 -14.99 -10.91
N VAL A 66 -3.76 -13.95 -10.07
CA VAL A 66 -2.93 -12.76 -10.15
C VAL A 66 -2.19 -12.59 -8.83
N SER A 67 -0.89 -12.33 -8.90
CA SER A 67 -0.06 -11.93 -7.77
C SER A 67 0.50 -10.55 -8.07
N GLY A 68 0.37 -9.61 -7.13
CA GLY A 68 0.93 -8.28 -7.25
C GLY A 68 1.80 -7.98 -6.04
N ASP A 69 3.00 -7.45 -6.28
CA ASP A 69 3.90 -6.97 -5.24
C ASP A 69 4.30 -5.52 -5.52
N GLY A 70 4.48 -4.73 -4.47
CA GLY A 70 4.75 -3.31 -4.56
C GLY A 70 5.92 -2.92 -3.68
N THR A 71 6.87 -2.16 -4.23
CA THR A 71 8.03 -1.67 -3.50
C THR A 71 8.23 -0.18 -3.74
N TRP A 72 8.75 0.52 -2.74
CA TRP A 72 9.12 1.92 -2.86
C TRP A 72 10.61 2.03 -3.19
N GLN A 73 10.94 2.52 -4.37
CA GLN A 73 12.33 2.71 -4.80
C GLN A 73 12.74 4.19 -4.72
N LYS A 74 13.95 4.44 -4.22
CA LYS A 74 14.60 5.76 -4.32
C LYS A 74 15.33 5.87 -5.65
N ARG A 75 15.06 6.93 -6.40
CA ARG A 75 15.86 7.31 -7.57
C ARG A 75 16.83 8.41 -7.16
N GLY A 76 18.08 8.06 -6.82
CA GLY A 76 19.10 9.03 -6.38
C GLY A 76 18.71 9.79 -5.10
N PHE A 77 18.91 11.12 -5.10
CA PHE A 77 18.50 12.03 -4.00
C PHE A 77 17.05 12.53 -4.10
N SER A 78 16.27 12.02 -5.06
CA SER A 78 14.88 12.46 -5.29
C SER A 78 13.85 11.64 -4.49
N SER A 79 12.60 12.10 -4.51
CA SER A 79 11.47 11.45 -3.81
C SER A 79 11.32 9.97 -4.16
N LEU A 80 10.73 9.21 -3.24
CA LEU A 80 10.38 7.80 -3.45
C LEU A 80 9.33 7.69 -4.56
N HIS A 81 9.52 6.73 -5.46
CA HIS A 81 8.52 6.36 -6.46
C HIS A 81 8.04 4.94 -6.17
N GLY A 82 6.74 4.72 -6.31
CA GLY A 82 6.13 3.40 -6.14
C GLY A 82 6.36 2.57 -7.39
N VAL A 83 6.92 1.37 -7.23
CA VAL A 83 7.06 0.36 -8.27
C VAL A 83 6.13 -0.78 -7.94
N VAL A 84 5.23 -1.12 -8.87
CA VAL A 84 4.28 -2.21 -8.72
C VAL A 84 4.57 -3.26 -9.78
N GLN A 85 4.76 -4.50 -9.37
CA GLN A 85 4.90 -5.67 -10.23
C GLN A 85 3.62 -6.48 -10.14
N VAL A 86 3.07 -6.87 -11.29
CA VAL A 86 1.87 -7.70 -11.38
C VAL A 86 2.17 -8.89 -12.27
N LEU A 87 1.93 -10.09 -11.73
CA LEU A 87 2.13 -11.38 -12.37
C LEU A 87 0.77 -12.07 -12.50
N SER A 88 0.53 -12.72 -13.63
CA SER A 88 -0.69 -13.51 -13.84
C SER A 88 -0.32 -14.85 -14.47
N ASN A 89 -0.93 -15.93 -13.99
CA ASN A 89 -0.82 -17.24 -14.65
C ASN A 89 -2.06 -17.48 -15.52
N GLY A 90 -1.83 -17.64 -16.83
CA GLY A 90 -2.89 -17.93 -17.80
C GLY A 90 -2.40 -17.76 -19.23
N PRO A 91 -2.85 -18.59 -20.19
CA PRO A 91 -2.34 -18.59 -21.56
C PRO A 91 -2.61 -17.31 -22.36
N THR A 92 -3.38 -16.36 -21.82
CA THR A 92 -3.73 -15.08 -22.46
C THR A 92 -3.83 -13.93 -21.45
N ALA A 93 -2.98 -13.90 -20.42
CA ALA A 93 -2.99 -12.82 -19.45
C ALA A 93 -2.26 -11.58 -19.97
N LYS A 94 -2.95 -10.74 -20.76
CA LYS A 94 -2.51 -9.36 -21.00
C LYS A 94 -2.91 -8.52 -19.79
N VAL A 95 -1.93 -8.05 -19.03
CA VAL A 95 -2.15 -7.05 -17.98
C VAL A 95 -2.19 -5.69 -18.66
N HIS A 96 -3.38 -5.08 -18.72
CA HIS A 96 -3.54 -3.70 -19.13
C HIS A 96 -3.48 -2.83 -17.86
N ILE A 97 -2.40 -2.05 -17.72
CA ILE A 97 -2.18 -1.07 -16.65
C ILE A 97 -2.59 0.30 -17.17
#